data_AF-A0A1D6INP0-F1
#
_entry.id   AF-A0A1D6INP0-F1
#
_cell.length_a   1.000
_cell.length_b   1.000
_cell.length_c   1.000
_cell.angle_alpha   90.00
_cell.angle_beta   90.00
_cell.angle_gamma   90.00
#
_symmetry.space_group_name_H-M   'P 1'
#
loop_
_entity.id
_entity.type
_entity.pdbx_description
1 polymer ?
#
loop_
_entity_poly.entity_id
_entity_poly.type
_entity_poly.pdbx_seq_one_letter_code
_entity_poly.pdbx_strand_id
1 'polypeptide(L)'
;MATSGKKHLNSVTLLFKLPYYTQWGQSLLIAGSEPALGSWNVKQGVSLSPVHQDSELIWCGSVSVVAGFTSEYKYYVVDDKKNVLRWEAGEKRKLVLPEGVKEGDVIEIRDWWQVLIIFITSVCIMFSTVSNADASEALFFRSAFKNVIFNATEGVKKESQSVSLNKSLDPEDIVVQFVISCPRLVSGSTVIVTGSNPQLGRWQTQDGLKLSYVGDSLWKASCALRKSEFPIKYPFANDCSLNLLLDAPLLAVGRYHDAPWRGAGVAVPMFSIRSDEDLGVGEFLDLKLLVDWAVNSGFHLVQLLPINDTSVHGMWWDSYPYSSLSVFALHPLYLRVQALSDAIPVDVKEEIQQAKKQLDKKDVDYEAALSTKLSIARKIFNLEKEKVLNSSSFKQFLSENEEWLKPYAAFCFLRDFFETSDHSQWGRFSQFSKDKLDKLICEGTLHHDIIRFHYYVQYHLYIQLSEAATYARKKNVILKGDLPIGVDRNSVDTWVYPTLFRMNTATGAPPDYFDKNGQNWGFPTYNWEEMSKDNYGWWRARLTQVI
;
A
#
# COMPACT_ATOMS: atom_id res chain seq x y z
N MET A 1 -31.40 -31.50 -48.57
CA MET A 1 -30.14 -30.76 -48.77
C MET A 1 -30.22 -29.48 -47.97
N ALA A 2 -29.50 -29.40 -46.85
CA ALA A 2 -29.21 -28.16 -46.14
C ALA A 2 -27.84 -28.36 -45.49
N THR A 3 -26.80 -27.94 -46.20
CA THR A 3 -25.41 -27.93 -45.75
C THR A 3 -25.25 -26.84 -44.69
N SER A 4 -25.11 -27.26 -43.43
CA SER A 4 -24.70 -26.40 -42.32
C SER A 4 -23.22 -26.02 -42.53
N GLY A 5 -23.00 -24.81 -43.03
CA GLY A 5 -21.68 -24.21 -43.10
C GLY A 5 -21.23 -23.83 -41.69
N LYS A 6 -20.33 -24.62 -41.10
CA LYS A 6 -19.53 -24.17 -39.96
C LYS A 6 -18.66 -23.01 -40.42
N LYS A 7 -18.94 -21.79 -39.96
CA LYS A 7 -17.98 -20.68 -40.00
C LYS A 7 -16.73 -21.15 -39.24
N HIS A 8 -15.63 -21.37 -39.97
CA HIS A 8 -14.31 -21.52 -39.37
C HIS A 8 -14.00 -20.22 -38.62
N LEU A 9 -13.88 -20.30 -37.31
CA LEU A 9 -13.37 -19.21 -36.47
C LEU A 9 -11.85 -19.22 -36.62
N ASN A 10 -11.28 -18.15 -37.18
CA ASN A 10 -9.83 -17.94 -37.23
C ASN A 10 -9.27 -18.03 -35.80
N SER A 11 -8.67 -19.17 -35.46
CA SER A 11 -8.27 -19.49 -34.10
C SER A 11 -6.76 -19.56 -33.95
N VAL A 12 -6.26 -18.92 -32.90
CA VAL A 12 -4.88 -18.93 -32.44
C VAL A 12 -4.83 -19.73 -31.16
N THR A 13 -3.86 -20.61 -30.99
CA THR A 13 -3.71 -21.41 -29.76
C THR A 13 -2.76 -20.71 -28.81
N LEU A 14 -3.25 -20.32 -27.63
CA LEU A 14 -2.40 -19.89 -26.53
C LEU A 14 -1.97 -21.11 -25.72
N LEU A 15 -0.67 -21.30 -25.52
CA LEU A 15 -0.09 -22.34 -24.68
C LEU A 15 0.60 -21.69 -23.48
N PHE A 16 0.01 -21.80 -22.30
CA PHE A 16 0.58 -21.31 -21.05
C PHE A 16 1.49 -22.35 -20.42
N LYS A 17 2.65 -21.91 -19.94
CA LYS A 17 3.63 -22.70 -19.20
C LYS A 17 4.07 -21.93 -17.96
N LEU A 18 4.02 -22.59 -16.80
CA LEU A 18 4.35 -22.02 -15.50
C LEU A 18 5.12 -23.05 -14.66
N PRO A 19 6.43 -22.86 -14.40
CA PRO A 19 7.16 -23.67 -13.44
C PRO A 19 6.62 -23.38 -12.02
N TYR A 20 6.10 -24.40 -11.35
CA TYR A 20 5.48 -24.25 -10.02
C TYR A 20 5.35 -25.58 -9.27
N TYR A 21 5.70 -25.57 -7.98
CA TYR A 21 5.55 -26.73 -7.10
C TYR A 21 4.21 -26.69 -6.36
N THR A 22 3.36 -27.69 -6.59
CA THR A 22 2.11 -27.89 -5.86
C THR A 22 2.28 -28.92 -4.74
N GLN A 23 1.38 -28.89 -3.76
CA GLN A 23 1.23 -29.97 -2.78
C GLN A 23 0.19 -30.99 -3.26
N TRP A 24 0.16 -32.15 -2.62
CA TRP A 24 -0.85 -33.17 -2.93
C TRP A 24 -2.28 -32.60 -2.77
N GLY A 25 -3.16 -32.90 -3.73
CA GLY A 25 -4.53 -32.36 -3.79
C GLY A 25 -4.65 -30.92 -4.33
N GLN A 26 -3.56 -30.33 -4.84
CA GLN A 26 -3.56 -28.99 -5.45
C GLN A 26 -3.36 -29.08 -6.97
N SER A 27 -4.10 -28.28 -7.71
CA SER A 27 -3.96 -28.10 -9.17
C SER A 27 -3.84 -26.62 -9.53
N LEU A 28 -3.28 -26.32 -10.72
CA LEU A 28 -3.21 -24.96 -11.25
C LEU A 28 -4.26 -24.67 -12.32
N LEU A 29 -4.62 -23.40 -12.40
CA LEU A 29 -5.70 -22.86 -13.22
C LEU A 29 -5.34 -21.42 -13.64
N ILE A 30 -5.82 -21.02 -14.82
CA ILE A 30 -5.83 -19.63 -15.28
C ILE A 30 -7.26 -19.12 -15.35
N ALA A 31 -7.52 -17.96 -14.76
CA ALA A 31 -8.78 -17.23 -14.97
C ALA A 31 -8.51 -15.79 -15.39
N GLY A 32 -9.35 -15.26 -16.29
CA GLY A 32 -9.14 -13.94 -16.88
C GLY A 32 -10.41 -13.25 -17.31
N SER A 33 -10.29 -12.02 -17.84
CA SER A 33 -11.41 -11.14 -18.18
C SER A 33 -12.31 -11.68 -19.28
N GLU A 34 -11.73 -12.41 -20.23
CA GLU A 34 -12.45 -12.89 -21.40
C GLU A 34 -13.13 -14.24 -21.17
N PRO A 35 -14.22 -14.56 -21.89
CA PRO A 35 -14.93 -15.83 -21.77
C PRO A 35 -14.03 -17.05 -22.00
N ALA A 36 -13.03 -16.93 -22.89
CA ALA A 36 -12.05 -17.99 -23.13
C ALA A 36 -11.24 -18.34 -21.88
N LEU A 37 -11.08 -17.40 -20.94
CA LEU A 37 -10.42 -17.57 -19.66
C LEU A 37 -11.42 -17.57 -18.48
N GLY A 38 -12.72 -17.78 -18.76
CA GLY A 38 -13.76 -17.94 -17.74
C GLY A 38 -14.34 -16.65 -17.16
N SER A 39 -14.02 -15.45 -17.69
CA SER A 39 -14.59 -14.17 -17.23
C SER A 39 -14.50 -13.96 -15.70
N TRP A 40 -13.32 -14.22 -15.15
CA TRP A 40 -12.99 -14.22 -13.72
C TRP A 40 -13.72 -15.26 -12.87
N ASN A 41 -14.52 -16.14 -13.48
CA ASN A 41 -15.04 -17.33 -12.83
C ASN A 41 -14.00 -18.45 -12.86
N VAL A 42 -13.29 -18.59 -11.75
CA VAL A 42 -12.26 -19.62 -11.51
C VAL A 42 -12.71 -21.03 -11.89
N LYS A 43 -13.97 -21.40 -11.64
CA LYS A 43 -14.45 -22.76 -11.97
C LYS A 43 -14.51 -23.02 -13.48
N GLN A 44 -14.65 -21.96 -14.27
CA GLN A 44 -14.71 -21.96 -15.73
C GLN A 44 -13.37 -21.62 -16.40
N GLY A 45 -12.32 -21.31 -15.62
CA GLY A 45 -11.01 -21.01 -16.18
C GLY A 45 -10.29 -22.25 -16.74
N VAL A 46 -9.14 -22.00 -17.37
CA VAL A 46 -8.32 -22.99 -18.06
C VAL A 46 -7.49 -23.78 -17.05
N SER A 47 -7.79 -25.07 -16.88
CA SER A 47 -7.00 -25.98 -16.04
C SER A 47 -5.63 -26.24 -16.67
N LEU A 48 -4.59 -26.24 -15.83
CA LEU A 48 -3.24 -26.62 -16.23
C LEU A 48 -2.96 -28.06 -15.79
N SER A 49 -2.08 -28.74 -16.52
CA SER A 49 -1.62 -30.09 -16.23
C SER A 49 -0.11 -30.10 -15.98
N PRO A 50 0.39 -30.86 -14.99
CA PRO A 50 1.82 -30.93 -14.71
C PRO A 50 2.55 -31.76 -15.77
N VAL A 51 3.68 -31.25 -16.26
CA VAL A 51 4.59 -31.90 -17.20
C VAL A 51 6.00 -31.77 -16.63
N HIS A 52 6.72 -32.90 -16.53
CA HIS A 52 8.14 -32.88 -16.18
C HIS A 52 8.96 -32.64 -17.45
N GLN A 53 9.76 -31.58 -17.45
CA GLN A 53 10.79 -31.32 -18.47
C GLN A 53 12.14 -31.38 -17.76
N ASP A 54 12.92 -32.42 -18.05
CA ASP A 54 14.17 -32.74 -17.33
C ASP A 54 13.96 -32.82 -15.80
N SER A 55 14.58 -31.92 -15.03
CA SER A 55 14.47 -31.83 -13.57
C SER A 55 13.43 -30.82 -13.07
N GLU A 56 12.69 -30.16 -13.97
CA GLU A 56 11.72 -29.11 -13.62
C GLU A 56 10.27 -29.55 -13.81
N LEU A 57 9.42 -29.18 -12.84
CA LEU A 57 7.96 -29.38 -12.90
C LEU A 57 7.30 -28.13 -13.51
N ILE A 58 6.74 -28.28 -14.72
CA ILE A 58 6.10 -27.19 -15.46
C ILE A 58 4.61 -27.50 -15.63
N TRP A 59 3.75 -26.56 -15.26
CA TRP A 59 2.32 -26.65 -15.50
C TRP A 59 1.97 -26.07 -16.87
N CYS A 60 1.32 -26.87 -17.71
CA CYS A 60 0.96 -26.55 -19.08
C CYS A 60 -0.55 -26.52 -19.27
N GLY A 61 -1.07 -25.55 -20.02
CA GLY A 61 -2.47 -25.54 -20.44
C GLY A 61 -2.69 -24.68 -21.66
N SER A 62 -3.70 -25.00 -22.47
CA SER A 62 -3.93 -24.33 -23.74
C SER A 62 -5.36 -23.86 -23.92
N VAL A 63 -5.54 -22.76 -24.65
CA VAL A 63 -6.86 -22.22 -25.02
C VAL A 63 -6.82 -21.63 -26.43
N SER A 64 -7.85 -21.89 -27.22
CA SER A 64 -8.02 -21.29 -28.54
C SER A 64 -8.73 -19.93 -28.42
N VAL A 65 -8.15 -18.90 -29.02
CA VAL A 65 -8.68 -17.52 -29.02
C VAL A 65 -8.76 -16.97 -30.44
N VAL A 66 -9.50 -15.88 -30.62
CA VAL A 66 -9.61 -15.19 -31.92
C VAL A 66 -8.41 -14.27 -32.16
N ALA A 67 -8.12 -13.96 -33.43
CA ALA A 67 -7.13 -12.93 -33.77
C ALA A 67 -7.51 -11.57 -33.13
N GLY A 68 -6.52 -10.86 -32.59
CA GLY A 68 -6.75 -9.60 -31.86
C GLY A 68 -7.22 -9.77 -30.41
N PHE A 69 -7.15 -10.98 -29.85
CA PHE A 69 -7.49 -11.25 -28.45
C PHE A 69 -6.68 -10.37 -27.49
N THR A 70 -7.39 -9.75 -26.56
CA THR A 70 -6.83 -9.02 -25.42
C THR A 70 -7.49 -9.52 -24.16
N SER A 71 -6.73 -9.80 -23.11
CA SER A 71 -7.29 -10.22 -21.83
C SER A 71 -6.39 -9.88 -20.67
N GLU A 72 -7.02 -9.64 -19.53
CA GLU A 72 -6.33 -9.66 -18.25
C GLU A 72 -6.47 -11.04 -17.61
N TYR A 73 -5.43 -11.61 -17.01
CA TYR A 73 -5.49 -12.96 -16.40
C TYR A 73 -4.65 -13.08 -15.14
N LYS A 74 -4.95 -14.13 -14.36
CA LYS A 74 -4.18 -14.58 -13.20
C LYS A 74 -4.10 -16.11 -13.08
N TYR A 75 -3.04 -16.58 -12.44
CA TYR A 75 -2.89 -17.96 -11.99
C TYR A 75 -3.51 -18.20 -10.60
N TYR A 76 -4.12 -19.36 -10.44
CA TYR A 76 -4.79 -19.82 -9.24
C TYR A 76 -4.34 -21.24 -8.89
N VAL A 77 -4.16 -21.50 -7.61
CA VAL A 77 -4.04 -22.83 -7.03
C VAL A 77 -5.39 -23.19 -6.44
N VAL A 78 -5.91 -24.34 -6.85
CA VAL A 78 -7.23 -24.82 -6.47
C VAL A 78 -7.17 -26.24 -5.91
N ASP A 79 -8.19 -26.60 -5.12
CA ASP A 79 -8.43 -27.99 -4.74
C ASP A 79 -9.10 -28.78 -5.89
N ASP A 80 -9.34 -30.08 -5.66
CA ASP A 80 -10.00 -30.97 -6.62
C ASP A 80 -11.42 -30.53 -7.01
N LYS A 81 -12.08 -29.68 -6.20
CA LYS A 81 -13.41 -29.11 -6.46
C LYS A 81 -13.34 -27.73 -7.12
N LYS A 82 -12.14 -27.29 -7.54
CA LYS A 82 -11.85 -25.95 -8.05
C LYS A 82 -12.18 -24.82 -7.07
N ASN A 83 -12.16 -25.07 -5.76
CA ASN A 83 -12.19 -24.01 -4.77
C ASN A 83 -10.81 -23.33 -4.74
N VAL A 84 -10.81 -22.00 -4.70
CA VAL A 84 -9.57 -21.23 -4.67
C VAL A 84 -8.88 -21.44 -3.33
N LEU A 85 -7.67 -22.00 -3.36
CA LEU A 85 -6.80 -22.11 -2.19
C LEU A 85 -5.87 -20.90 -2.10
N ARG A 86 -5.31 -20.47 -3.24
CA ARG A 86 -4.51 -19.25 -3.37
C ARG A 86 -4.49 -18.77 -4.82
N TRP A 87 -4.08 -17.53 -5.04
CA TRP A 87 -3.87 -16.95 -6.38
C TRP A 87 -2.57 -16.15 -6.41
N GLU A 88 -2.04 -15.90 -7.59
CA GLU A 88 -0.80 -15.16 -7.74
C GLU A 88 -0.93 -13.69 -7.31
N ALA A 89 0.17 -13.15 -6.80
CA ALA A 89 0.29 -11.77 -6.33
C ALA A 89 0.24 -10.75 -7.47
N GLY A 90 0.37 -9.47 -7.11
CA GLY A 90 0.57 -8.38 -8.08
C GLY A 90 -0.66 -7.99 -8.88
N GLU A 91 -0.45 -7.09 -9.82
CA GLU A 91 -1.47 -6.65 -10.77
C GLU A 91 -1.86 -7.78 -11.73
N LYS A 92 -3.06 -7.69 -12.32
CA LYS A 92 -3.50 -8.65 -13.33
C LYS A 92 -2.55 -8.60 -14.53
N ARG A 93 -2.15 -9.77 -15.03
CA ARG A 93 -1.32 -9.88 -16.23
C ARG A 93 -2.11 -9.40 -17.42
N LYS A 94 -1.52 -8.57 -18.28
CA LYS A 94 -2.14 -8.12 -19.52
C LYS A 94 -1.58 -8.93 -20.69
N LEU A 95 -2.45 -9.65 -21.38
CA LEU A 95 -2.17 -10.34 -22.63
C LEU A 95 -2.77 -9.55 -23.79
N VAL A 96 -1.94 -9.18 -24.76
CA VAL A 96 -2.36 -8.61 -26.03
C VAL A 96 -1.66 -9.40 -27.12
N LEU A 97 -2.43 -9.96 -28.06
CA LEU A 97 -1.83 -10.65 -29.20
C LEU A 97 -1.04 -9.68 -30.09
N PRO A 98 0.17 -10.05 -30.54
CA PRO A 98 0.92 -9.24 -31.49
C PRO A 98 0.18 -9.05 -32.83
N GLU A 99 0.43 -7.93 -33.49
CA GLU A 99 -0.03 -7.72 -34.87
C GLU A 99 0.68 -8.70 -35.82
N GLY A 100 -0.08 -9.36 -36.71
CA GLY A 100 0.46 -10.30 -37.71
C GLY A 100 0.31 -11.80 -37.37
N VAL A 101 -0.24 -12.15 -36.21
CA VAL A 101 -0.59 -13.55 -35.86
C VAL A 101 -1.69 -14.06 -36.80
N LYS A 102 -1.45 -15.24 -37.39
CA LYS A 102 -2.32 -15.90 -38.37
C LYS A 102 -3.13 -17.02 -37.72
N GLU A 103 -4.15 -17.47 -38.45
CA GLU A 103 -4.92 -18.66 -38.07
C GLU A 103 -4.01 -19.89 -38.02
N GLY A 104 -4.14 -20.69 -36.95
CA GLY A 104 -3.33 -21.88 -36.72
C GLY A 104 -2.03 -21.64 -35.95
N ASP A 105 -1.65 -20.38 -35.71
CA ASP A 105 -0.46 -20.07 -34.92
C ASP A 105 -0.60 -20.53 -33.47
N VAL A 106 0.52 -20.97 -32.89
CA VAL A 106 0.63 -21.30 -31.47
C VAL A 106 1.51 -20.25 -30.81
N ILE A 107 0.95 -19.58 -29.79
CA ILE A 107 1.65 -18.59 -28.99
C ILE A 107 1.94 -19.22 -27.63
N GLU A 108 3.22 -19.37 -27.32
CA GLU A 108 3.65 -19.89 -26.04
C GLU A 108 3.91 -18.75 -25.05
N ILE A 109 3.23 -18.82 -23.92
CA ILE A 109 3.31 -17.85 -22.82
C ILE A 109 4.05 -18.56 -21.68
N ARG A 110 5.31 -18.18 -21.43
CA ARG A 110 6.10 -18.69 -20.30
C ARG A 110 6.10 -17.67 -19.18
N ASP A 111 5.32 -17.96 -18.15
CA ASP A 111 5.17 -17.11 -16.99
C ASP A 111 5.94 -17.66 -15.79
N TRP A 112 6.21 -16.77 -14.83
CA TRP A 112 6.70 -17.11 -13.50
C TRP A 112 5.70 -16.70 -12.45
N TRP A 113 5.47 -17.53 -11.44
CA TRP A 113 4.47 -17.24 -10.41
C TRP A 113 4.79 -15.90 -9.75
N GLN A 114 3.84 -14.97 -9.76
CA GLN A 114 4.02 -13.71 -9.03
C GLN A 114 3.94 -14.01 -7.54
N VAL A 115 5.11 -14.03 -6.89
CA VAL A 115 5.20 -14.29 -5.46
C VAL A 115 4.70 -13.06 -4.70
N LEU A 116 3.76 -13.32 -3.80
CA LEU A 116 3.36 -12.40 -2.77
C LEU A 116 4.21 -12.71 -1.56
N ILE A 117 4.88 -11.73 -0.98
CA ILE A 117 5.40 -11.92 0.38
C ILE A 117 4.83 -10.83 1.29
N ILE A 118 4.05 -11.36 2.24
CA ILE A 118 3.26 -10.74 3.31
C ILE A 118 2.36 -9.59 2.82
N PHE A 119 1.11 -9.93 2.52
CA PHE A 119 0.00 -9.06 2.83
C PHE A 119 -0.62 -9.53 4.15
N ILE A 120 -0.71 -8.64 5.14
CA ILE A 120 -1.89 -8.61 6.00
C ILE A 120 -2.96 -7.91 5.17
N THR A 121 -3.63 -8.67 4.30
CA THR A 121 -4.92 -8.29 3.74
C THR A 121 -5.88 -9.34 4.24
N SER A 122 -6.95 -8.91 4.91
CA SER A 122 -7.91 -9.78 5.57
C SER A 122 -8.33 -10.95 4.69
N VAL A 123 -8.31 -12.15 5.29
CA VAL A 123 -8.51 -13.50 4.75
C VAL A 123 -7.20 -14.29 4.62
N CYS A 124 -6.98 -15.18 5.59
CA CYS A 124 -5.95 -16.23 5.71
C CYS A 124 -4.49 -15.81 5.97
N ILE A 125 -4.04 -16.05 7.21
CA ILE A 125 -2.61 -16.34 7.49
C ILE A 125 -2.36 -17.77 7.01
N MET A 126 -1.79 -17.91 5.81
CA MET A 126 -1.17 -19.15 5.36
C MET A 126 0.33 -19.03 5.59
N PHE A 127 0.84 -19.73 6.61
CA PHE A 127 2.27 -19.98 6.73
C PHE A 127 2.69 -20.81 5.53
N SER A 128 3.44 -20.21 4.61
CA SER A 128 4.18 -20.91 3.58
C SER A 128 5.65 -20.64 3.85
N THR A 129 6.42 -21.69 4.10
CA THR A 129 7.87 -21.66 4.08
C THR A 129 8.33 -21.33 2.66
N VAL A 130 8.39 -20.04 2.35
CA VAL A 130 9.16 -19.53 1.21
C VAL A 130 10.50 -19.10 1.76
N SER A 131 11.58 -19.52 1.10
CA SER A 131 12.92 -19.12 1.47
C SER A 131 13.01 -17.58 1.56
N ASN A 132 13.66 -17.06 2.59
CA ASN A 132 13.69 -15.63 2.94
C ASN A 132 14.22 -14.69 1.83
N ALA A 133 14.83 -15.23 0.76
CA ALA A 133 15.42 -14.45 -0.32
C ALA A 133 14.36 -13.77 -1.21
N ASP A 134 13.27 -14.46 -1.55
CA ASP A 134 12.29 -13.98 -2.54
C ASP A 134 11.31 -12.93 -1.98
N ALA A 135 11.25 -12.81 -0.65
CA ALA A 135 10.36 -11.92 0.11
C ALA A 135 10.62 -10.44 -0.09
N SER A 136 11.90 -10.14 -0.11
CA SER A 136 12.44 -8.80 -0.12
C SER A 136 12.09 -8.05 -1.41
N GLU A 137 12.03 -8.74 -2.55
CA GLU A 137 11.83 -8.10 -3.85
C GLU A 137 10.39 -7.64 -4.08
N ALA A 138 9.38 -8.29 -3.48
CA ALA A 138 7.98 -7.85 -3.58
C ALA A 138 7.74 -6.47 -2.93
N LEU A 139 8.53 -6.13 -1.90
CA LEU A 139 8.47 -4.83 -1.23
C LEU A 139 8.83 -3.69 -2.18
N PHE A 140 9.75 -3.92 -3.11
CA PHE A 140 10.20 -2.90 -4.07
C PHE A 140 9.11 -2.48 -5.07
N PHE A 141 8.05 -3.26 -5.19
CA PHE A 141 6.88 -2.94 -6.03
C PHE A 141 5.79 -2.17 -5.29
N ARG A 142 5.93 -1.97 -3.97
CA ARG A 142 5.01 -1.13 -3.17
C ARG A 142 5.22 0.34 -3.49
N SER A 143 4.17 1.14 -3.34
CA SER A 143 4.22 2.59 -3.58
C SER A 143 5.36 3.27 -2.81
N ALA A 144 5.63 2.85 -1.57
CA ALA A 144 6.73 3.38 -0.75
C ALA A 144 8.12 3.17 -1.40
N PHE A 145 8.32 2.11 -2.18
CA PHE A 145 9.59 1.89 -2.87
C PHE A 145 9.50 2.32 -4.33
N LYS A 146 8.54 1.79 -5.08
CA LYS A 146 8.32 2.08 -6.51
C LYS A 146 8.17 3.58 -6.77
N ASN A 147 7.30 4.25 -6.02
CA ASN A 147 6.91 5.64 -6.30
C ASN A 147 7.73 6.67 -5.51
N VAL A 148 8.50 6.25 -4.50
CA VAL A 148 9.28 7.17 -3.65
C VAL A 148 10.77 6.91 -3.78
N ILE A 149 11.27 5.74 -3.39
CA ILE A 149 12.72 5.44 -3.44
C ILE A 149 13.24 5.28 -4.88
N PHE A 150 12.50 4.56 -5.71
CA PHE A 150 12.90 4.19 -7.07
C PHE A 150 12.19 5.01 -8.15
N ASN A 151 11.73 6.21 -7.81
CA ASN A 151 11.05 7.11 -8.74
C ASN A 151 11.95 7.63 -9.90
N ALA A 152 13.12 7.03 -10.12
CA ALA A 152 14.12 7.38 -11.13
C ALA A 152 13.65 7.24 -12.60
N THR A 153 12.43 6.75 -12.84
CA THR A 153 11.84 6.66 -14.19
C THR A 153 10.94 7.84 -14.55
N GLU A 154 10.72 8.82 -13.65
CA GLU A 154 10.16 10.11 -14.01
C GLU A 154 11.10 10.85 -14.99
N GLY A 155 10.72 10.87 -16.27
CA GLY A 155 11.48 11.53 -17.33
C GLY A 155 11.99 10.61 -18.45
N VAL A 156 11.95 9.27 -18.26
CA VAL A 156 12.21 8.34 -19.37
C VAL A 156 11.01 8.40 -20.31
N LYS A 157 11.20 8.94 -21.51
CA LYS A 157 10.14 8.99 -22.53
C LYS A 157 9.61 7.58 -22.77
N LYS A 158 8.29 7.40 -22.68
CA LYS A 158 7.65 6.17 -23.12
C LYS A 158 7.95 6.01 -24.61
N GLU A 159 8.78 5.04 -24.94
CA GLU A 159 9.00 4.68 -26.33
C GLU A 159 7.95 3.64 -26.70
N SER A 160 6.93 4.10 -27.42
CA SER A 160 6.01 3.22 -28.13
C SER A 160 6.76 2.61 -29.31
N GLN A 161 7.48 1.51 -29.08
CA GLN A 161 7.81 0.62 -30.19
C GLN A 161 6.54 -0.12 -30.58
N SER A 162 5.83 0.40 -31.60
CA SER A 162 5.16 -0.50 -32.53
C SER A 162 6.27 -1.28 -33.23
N VAL A 163 6.20 -2.60 -33.13
CA VAL A 163 7.17 -3.47 -33.76
C VAL A 163 7.04 -3.26 -35.27
N SER A 164 7.95 -2.50 -35.86
CA SER A 164 8.19 -2.53 -37.30
C SER A 164 9.07 -3.74 -37.58
N LEU A 165 8.44 -4.91 -37.65
CA LEU A 165 9.00 -6.09 -38.32
C LEU A 165 9.17 -5.74 -39.82
N ASN A 166 10.13 -4.87 -40.13
CA ASN A 166 10.39 -4.36 -41.49
C ASN A 166 10.99 -5.42 -42.43
N LYS A 167 10.96 -6.70 -42.04
CA LYS A 167 11.37 -7.83 -42.85
C LYS A 167 10.22 -8.83 -42.94
N SER A 168 9.95 -9.30 -44.15
CA SER A 168 9.18 -10.51 -44.41
C SER A 168 9.70 -11.62 -43.48
N LEU A 169 8.91 -12.02 -42.49
CA LEU A 169 9.21 -13.14 -41.61
C LEU A 169 9.21 -14.43 -42.44
N ASP A 170 10.27 -15.24 -42.30
CA ASP A 170 10.30 -16.59 -42.88
C ASP A 170 9.32 -17.50 -42.10
N PRO A 171 8.75 -18.55 -42.70
CA PRO A 171 7.88 -19.51 -41.99
C PRO A 171 8.55 -20.23 -40.81
N GLU A 172 9.88 -20.27 -40.81
CA GLU A 172 10.71 -20.86 -39.75
C GLU A 172 11.14 -19.84 -38.68
N ASP A 173 10.75 -18.57 -38.83
CA ASP A 173 11.04 -17.52 -37.85
C ASP A 173 10.03 -17.54 -36.70
N ILE A 174 10.57 -17.33 -35.52
CA ILE A 174 9.90 -17.32 -34.24
C ILE A 174 10.07 -15.92 -33.66
N VAL A 175 8.96 -15.20 -33.51
CA VAL A 175 8.98 -13.90 -32.83
C VAL A 175 9.06 -14.13 -31.32
N VAL A 176 10.11 -13.58 -30.71
CA VAL A 176 10.30 -13.59 -29.26
C VAL A 176 10.14 -12.17 -28.74
N GLN A 177 9.25 -11.99 -27.76
CA GLN A 177 9.10 -10.75 -27.03
C GLN A 177 9.60 -10.92 -25.59
N PHE A 178 10.57 -10.09 -25.22
CA PHE A 178 11.09 -10.00 -23.86
C PHE A 178 10.36 -8.89 -23.12
N VAL A 179 9.86 -9.20 -21.93
CA VAL A 179 9.23 -8.23 -21.03
C VAL A 179 9.88 -8.37 -19.66
N ILE A 180 10.61 -7.36 -19.18
CA ILE A 180 11.34 -7.45 -17.91
C ILE A 180 10.85 -6.34 -16.99
N SER A 181 10.62 -6.65 -15.72
CA SER A 181 10.29 -5.65 -14.70
C SER A 181 11.54 -5.30 -13.89
N CYS A 182 11.97 -4.05 -13.96
CA CYS A 182 13.17 -3.51 -13.30
C CYS A 182 12.81 -2.23 -12.53
N PRO A 183 12.16 -2.32 -11.34
CA PRO A 183 11.81 -1.14 -10.56
C PRO A 183 13.04 -0.40 -10.03
N ARG A 184 14.16 -1.09 -9.80
CA ARG A 184 15.39 -0.53 -9.21
C ARG A 184 16.29 0.22 -10.20
N LEU A 185 15.87 0.39 -11.45
CA LEU A 185 16.74 0.94 -12.48
C LEU A 185 17.01 2.43 -12.22
N VAL A 186 18.29 2.79 -12.11
CA VAL A 186 18.74 4.19 -11.95
C VAL A 186 18.60 4.95 -13.27
N SER A 187 18.36 6.26 -13.18
CA SER A 187 18.30 7.13 -14.35
C SER A 187 19.59 7.05 -15.18
N GLY A 188 19.45 6.93 -16.51
CA GLY A 188 20.56 6.77 -17.45
C GLY A 188 20.94 5.32 -17.78
N SER A 189 20.43 4.33 -17.03
CA SER A 189 20.64 2.92 -17.33
C SER A 189 19.69 2.40 -18.41
N THR A 190 20.07 1.32 -19.11
CA THR A 190 19.17 0.59 -20.02
C THR A 190 19.26 -0.90 -19.77
N VAL A 191 18.14 -1.60 -19.96
CA VAL A 191 18.08 -3.06 -19.91
C VAL A 191 18.44 -3.64 -21.29
N ILE A 192 19.36 -4.59 -21.32
CA ILE A 192 19.80 -5.27 -22.55
C ILE A 192 19.66 -6.78 -22.34
N VAL A 193 19.04 -7.47 -23.31
CA VAL A 193 19.01 -8.93 -23.35
C VAL A 193 20.16 -9.41 -24.24
N THR A 194 21.02 -10.27 -23.68
CA THR A 194 22.09 -10.93 -24.43
C THR A 194 21.84 -12.43 -24.54
N GLY A 195 22.30 -13.03 -25.63
CA GLY A 195 22.01 -14.41 -25.99
C GLY A 195 23.10 -14.99 -26.90
N SER A 196 23.09 -16.30 -27.13
CA SER A 196 24.02 -16.97 -28.04
C SER A 196 23.83 -16.56 -29.50
N ASN A 197 22.67 -16.02 -29.84
CA ASN A 197 22.24 -15.76 -31.21
C ASN A 197 22.71 -14.38 -31.67
N PRO A 198 22.91 -14.17 -32.99
CA PRO A 198 23.31 -12.87 -33.54
C PRO A 198 22.39 -11.71 -33.14
N GLN A 199 21.08 -11.93 -33.11
CA GLN A 199 20.04 -10.96 -32.75
C GLN A 199 20.06 -10.58 -31.26
N LEU A 200 20.74 -11.39 -30.44
CA LEU A 200 20.95 -11.16 -29.02
C LEU A 200 22.44 -10.91 -28.71
N GLY A 201 23.24 -10.60 -29.73
CA GLY A 201 24.63 -10.14 -29.56
C GLY A 201 25.69 -11.20 -29.28
N ARG A 202 25.39 -12.51 -29.35
CA ARG A 202 26.37 -13.59 -29.09
C ARG A 202 27.16 -13.40 -27.79
N TRP A 203 26.47 -13.09 -26.70
CA TRP A 203 27.05 -12.76 -25.38
C TRP A 203 27.80 -11.42 -25.28
N GLN A 204 27.78 -10.60 -26.33
CA GLN A 204 28.37 -9.26 -26.31
C GLN A 204 27.30 -8.21 -25.94
N THR A 205 27.52 -7.48 -24.86
CA THR A 205 26.56 -6.47 -24.37
C THR A 205 26.34 -5.34 -25.37
N GLN A 206 27.37 -4.93 -26.13
CA GLN A 206 27.23 -3.87 -27.14
C GLN A 206 26.29 -4.26 -28.30
N ASP A 207 26.14 -5.56 -28.56
CA ASP A 207 25.37 -6.11 -29.67
C ASP A 207 24.05 -6.74 -29.20
N GLY A 208 23.75 -6.64 -27.90
CA GLY A 208 22.57 -7.20 -27.27
C GLY A 208 21.28 -6.45 -27.65
N LEU A 209 20.15 -7.13 -27.47
CA LEU A 209 18.83 -6.55 -27.74
C LEU A 209 18.48 -5.53 -26.65
N LYS A 210 18.50 -4.25 -27.01
CA LYS A 210 18.15 -3.14 -26.12
C LYS A 210 16.64 -3.09 -25.86
N LEU A 211 16.22 -3.08 -24.60
CA LEU A 211 14.81 -2.96 -24.21
C LEU A 211 14.41 -1.49 -24.07
N SER A 212 13.18 -1.21 -24.48
CA SER A 212 12.53 0.10 -24.39
C SER A 212 11.65 0.17 -23.14
N TYR A 213 11.64 1.31 -22.46
CA TYR A 213 10.76 1.51 -21.31
C TYR A 213 9.32 1.76 -21.75
N VAL A 214 8.38 0.96 -21.25
CA VAL A 214 6.96 1.04 -21.63
C VAL A 214 6.06 1.55 -20.49
N GLY A 215 6.64 1.92 -19.35
CA GLY A 215 5.92 2.38 -18.15
C GLY A 215 5.83 1.31 -17.06
N ASP A 216 5.48 1.72 -15.84
CA ASP A 216 5.28 0.83 -14.69
C ASP A 216 6.47 -0.07 -14.36
N SER A 217 7.69 0.45 -14.50
CA SER A 217 8.92 -0.32 -14.31
C SER A 217 9.09 -1.49 -15.30
N LEU A 218 8.30 -1.54 -16.38
CA LEU A 218 8.37 -2.56 -17.42
C LEU A 218 9.21 -2.10 -18.62
N TRP A 219 10.02 -3.04 -19.11
CA TRP A 219 10.92 -2.89 -20.23
C TRP A 219 10.60 -3.96 -21.27
N LYS A 220 10.54 -3.59 -22.55
CA LYS A 220 10.13 -4.50 -23.62
C LYS A 220 11.03 -4.41 -24.85
N ALA A 221 11.26 -5.54 -25.51
CA ALA A 221 11.81 -5.63 -26.84
C ALA A 221 11.33 -6.90 -27.54
N SER A 222 11.30 -6.88 -28.87
CA SER A 222 10.99 -8.06 -29.67
C SER A 222 12.07 -8.31 -30.71
N CYS A 223 12.36 -9.58 -31.00
CA CYS A 223 13.23 -9.98 -32.10
C CYS A 223 12.70 -11.25 -32.79
N ALA A 224 13.07 -11.46 -34.05
CA ALA A 224 12.81 -12.71 -34.76
C ALA A 224 14.03 -13.64 -34.67
N LEU A 225 13.82 -14.88 -34.25
CA LEU A 225 14.83 -15.93 -34.10
C LEU A 225 14.41 -17.15 -34.91
N ARG A 226 15.35 -17.92 -35.46
CA ARG A 226 14.98 -19.11 -36.25
C ARG A 226 14.66 -20.28 -35.33
N LYS A 227 13.69 -21.12 -35.73
CA LYS A 227 13.34 -22.35 -35.00
C LYS A 227 14.54 -23.27 -34.73
N SER A 228 15.46 -23.38 -35.68
CA SER A 228 16.70 -24.16 -35.54
C SER A 228 17.70 -23.60 -34.53
N GLU A 229 17.53 -22.36 -34.09
CA GLU A 229 18.41 -21.72 -33.12
C GLU A 229 17.93 -21.90 -31.68
N PHE A 230 16.82 -22.61 -31.48
CA PHE A 230 16.39 -23.03 -30.18
C PHE A 230 16.97 -24.42 -29.86
N PRO A 231 17.37 -24.67 -28.60
CA PRO A 231 17.19 -23.80 -27.44
C PRO A 231 18.21 -22.66 -27.33
N ILE A 232 17.74 -21.47 -26.96
CA ILE A 232 18.62 -20.35 -26.63
C ILE A 232 19.17 -20.60 -25.23
N LYS A 233 20.48 -20.84 -25.13
CA LYS A 233 21.16 -20.91 -23.84
C LYS A 233 21.34 -19.50 -23.30
N TYR A 234 21.31 -19.30 -21.98
CA TYR A 234 21.65 -18.06 -21.26
C TYR A 234 22.58 -18.38 -20.07
N PRO A 235 23.82 -17.88 -20.01
CA PRO A 235 24.62 -17.92 -18.79
C PRO A 235 24.24 -16.75 -17.88
N PHE A 236 23.88 -17.07 -16.64
CA PHE A 236 23.92 -16.12 -15.53
C PHE A 236 25.34 -16.11 -14.96
N ALA A 237 25.90 -14.91 -14.76
CA ALA A 237 27.08 -14.75 -13.93
C ALA A 237 26.65 -14.84 -12.45
N ASN A 238 27.11 -15.90 -11.78
CA ASN A 238 27.05 -16.25 -10.36
C ASN A 238 25.69 -16.68 -9.75
N ASP A 239 25.64 -17.98 -9.45
CA ASP A 239 24.87 -18.72 -8.43
C ASP A 239 23.36 -18.98 -8.55
N CYS A 240 22.73 -18.82 -9.72
CA CYS A 240 21.45 -19.49 -10.03
C CYS A 240 21.38 -19.88 -11.51
N SER A 241 21.44 -21.18 -11.81
CA SER A 241 21.38 -21.74 -13.17
C SER A 241 19.94 -21.95 -13.64
N LEU A 242 19.60 -21.49 -14.85
CA LEU A 242 18.36 -21.85 -15.55
C LEU A 242 18.71 -22.35 -16.96
N ASN A 243 18.48 -23.63 -17.23
CA ASN A 243 18.58 -24.22 -18.57
C ASN A 243 17.17 -24.35 -19.12
N LEU A 244 16.83 -23.68 -20.22
CA LEU A 244 15.54 -23.89 -20.88
C LEU A 244 15.74 -24.35 -22.33
N LEU A 245 15.26 -25.57 -22.61
CA LEU A 245 15.02 -26.03 -23.97
C LEU A 245 13.77 -25.33 -24.57
N LEU A 246 13.78 -24.98 -25.87
CA LEU A 246 12.74 -24.13 -26.50
C LEU A 246 12.42 -24.65 -27.93
N ASP A 247 11.17 -24.50 -28.40
CA ASP A 247 10.68 -25.03 -29.71
C ASP A 247 9.56 -24.17 -30.39
N ALA A 248 9.18 -22.97 -29.89
CA ALA A 248 8.00 -22.20 -30.39
C ALA A 248 8.00 -20.65 -30.13
N PRO A 249 7.11 -19.84 -30.77
CA PRO A 249 6.97 -18.37 -30.59
C PRO A 249 6.63 -17.96 -29.17
N LEU A 250 7.43 -17.06 -28.59
CA LEU A 250 7.60 -16.94 -27.15
C LEU A 250 7.40 -15.50 -26.64
N LEU A 251 6.57 -15.33 -25.62
CA LEU A 251 6.57 -14.16 -24.74
C LEU A 251 7.27 -14.56 -23.43
N ALA A 252 8.44 -13.98 -23.13
CA ALA A 252 9.23 -14.28 -21.93
C ALA A 252 9.25 -13.12 -20.94
N VAL A 253 8.87 -13.38 -19.68
CA VAL A 253 8.92 -12.40 -18.58
C VAL A 253 10.00 -12.77 -17.57
N GLY A 254 11.09 -11.99 -17.48
CA GLY A 254 12.19 -12.23 -16.54
C GLY A 254 12.30 -11.15 -15.45
N ARG A 255 12.86 -11.48 -14.28
CA ARG A 255 13.27 -10.51 -13.24
C ARG A 255 14.79 -10.50 -13.10
N TYR A 256 15.36 -9.31 -12.95
CA TYR A 256 16.80 -9.08 -12.79
C TYR A 256 17.14 -8.92 -11.30
N HIS A 257 18.12 -9.68 -10.79
CA HIS A 257 18.65 -9.53 -9.44
C HIS A 257 20.03 -8.87 -9.49
N ASP A 258 20.10 -7.61 -9.06
CA ASP A 258 21.32 -7.02 -8.51
C ASP A 258 21.25 -7.03 -6.97
N ALA A 259 22.40 -6.83 -6.31
CA ALA A 259 22.60 -6.87 -4.85
C ALA A 259 21.43 -6.35 -3.97
N PRO A 260 21.23 -6.88 -2.74
CA PRO A 260 20.13 -6.49 -1.87
C PRO A 260 20.15 -4.97 -1.60
N TRP A 261 19.01 -4.30 -1.81
CA TRP A 261 18.88 -2.88 -1.50
C TRP A 261 19.10 -2.63 -0.01
N ARG A 262 19.86 -1.58 0.32
CA ARG A 262 20.08 -1.11 1.69
C ARG A 262 19.66 0.34 1.77
N GLY A 263 18.90 0.67 2.80
CA GLY A 263 18.51 2.04 3.13
C GLY A 263 18.74 2.34 4.59
N ALA A 264 18.90 3.62 4.90
CA ALA A 264 19.00 4.14 6.24
C ALA A 264 17.92 5.21 6.47
N GLY A 265 17.55 5.40 7.72
CA GLY A 265 16.55 6.35 8.14
C GLY A 265 16.71 6.75 9.58
N VAL A 266 15.86 7.68 10.02
CA VAL A 266 15.77 8.14 11.41
C VAL A 266 14.43 7.73 12.00
N ALA A 267 14.43 7.35 13.28
CA ALA A 267 13.21 7.18 14.07
C ALA A 267 13.17 8.29 15.12
N VAL A 268 12.09 9.09 15.13
CA VAL A 268 12.00 10.27 15.99
C VAL A 268 10.58 10.48 16.54
N PRO A 269 10.41 10.84 17.82
CA PRO A 269 9.14 11.30 18.33
C PRO A 269 8.73 12.62 17.70
N MET A 270 7.52 12.71 17.14
CA MET A 270 7.02 13.95 16.53
C MET A 270 7.06 15.12 17.53
N PHE A 271 6.66 14.89 18.78
CA PHE A 271 6.67 15.91 19.84
C PHE A 271 8.08 16.42 20.19
N SER A 272 9.15 15.68 19.86
CA SER A 272 10.53 16.07 20.20
C SER A 272 11.20 16.95 19.15
N ILE A 273 10.60 17.07 17.96
CA ILE A 273 11.13 17.92 16.88
C ILE A 273 10.97 19.38 17.29
N ARG A 274 11.99 20.20 17.05
CA ARG A 274 11.94 21.64 17.29
C ARG A 274 12.26 22.40 16.01
N SER A 275 11.58 23.50 15.79
CA SER A 275 11.82 24.41 14.67
C SER A 275 11.65 25.86 15.11
N ASP A 276 12.18 26.77 14.29
CA ASP A 276 11.99 28.20 14.52
C ASP A 276 10.52 28.61 14.46
N GLU A 277 9.58 27.80 13.97
CA GLU A 277 8.16 28.16 13.85
C GLU A 277 7.23 27.39 14.80
N ASP A 278 7.78 26.46 15.60
CA ASP A 278 6.99 25.67 16.52
C ASP A 278 6.40 26.50 17.69
N LEU A 279 5.42 25.90 18.37
CA LEU A 279 4.90 26.40 19.65
C LEU A 279 5.30 25.47 20.81
N GLY A 280 6.60 25.25 20.97
CA GLY A 280 7.21 24.48 22.07
C GLY A 280 7.17 22.97 21.89
N VAL A 281 6.67 22.48 20.77
CA VAL A 281 6.50 21.06 20.44
C VAL A 281 6.48 20.87 18.93
N GLY A 282 7.07 19.79 18.43
CA GLY A 282 7.10 19.52 16.99
C GLY A 282 5.71 19.34 16.40
N GLU A 283 5.49 19.89 15.21
CA GLU A 283 4.18 19.94 14.54
C GLU A 283 4.29 19.38 13.12
N PHE A 284 3.19 18.94 12.49
CA PHE A 284 3.29 18.17 11.24
C PHE A 284 4.03 18.88 10.11
N LEU A 285 3.95 20.22 10.06
CA LEU A 285 4.66 20.99 9.04
C LEU A 285 6.20 21.06 9.28
N ASP A 286 6.70 20.76 10.48
CA ASP A 286 8.14 20.62 10.77
C ASP A 286 8.76 19.39 10.13
N LEU A 287 7.94 18.38 9.80
CA LEU A 287 8.42 17.18 9.11
C LEU A 287 9.12 17.52 7.79
N LYS A 288 8.77 18.64 7.14
CA LYS A 288 9.47 19.08 5.93
C LYS A 288 10.94 19.42 6.19
N LEU A 289 11.23 20.08 7.32
CA LEU A 289 12.59 20.41 7.72
C LEU A 289 13.37 19.13 8.08
N LEU A 290 12.71 18.20 8.78
CA LEU A 290 13.30 16.90 9.08
C LEU A 290 13.59 16.07 7.81
N VAL A 291 12.70 16.13 6.82
CA VAL A 291 12.90 15.50 5.51
C VAL A 291 14.10 16.11 4.79
N ASP A 292 14.22 17.45 4.76
CA ASP A 292 15.39 18.10 4.14
C ASP A 292 16.70 17.71 4.83
N TRP A 293 16.69 17.63 6.16
CA TRP A 293 17.83 17.10 6.92
C TRP A 293 18.13 15.63 6.60
N ALA A 294 17.10 14.78 6.48
CA ALA A 294 17.25 13.38 6.15
C ALA A 294 17.88 13.20 4.75
N VAL A 295 17.40 13.95 3.75
CA VAL A 295 17.98 13.95 2.39
C VAL A 295 19.45 14.37 2.43
N ASN A 296 19.77 15.47 3.11
CA ASN A 296 21.16 15.95 3.23
C ASN A 296 22.07 14.94 3.93
N SER A 297 21.51 14.06 4.77
CA SER A 297 22.22 13.00 5.49
C SER A 297 22.28 11.67 4.73
N GLY A 298 21.67 11.57 3.54
CA GLY A 298 21.58 10.33 2.76
C GLY A 298 20.55 9.33 3.28
N PHE A 299 19.63 9.79 4.14
CA PHE A 299 18.53 8.97 4.65
C PHE A 299 17.33 8.99 3.71
N HIS A 300 16.64 7.85 3.67
CA HIS A 300 15.52 7.57 2.79
C HIS A 300 14.22 7.30 3.57
N LEU A 301 14.30 7.21 4.90
CA LEU A 301 13.15 6.96 5.77
C LEU A 301 13.15 7.90 6.98
N VAL A 302 11.96 8.38 7.31
CA VAL A 302 11.66 9.03 8.58
C VAL A 302 10.53 8.24 9.23
N GLN A 303 10.82 7.57 10.34
CA GLN A 303 9.84 6.89 11.16
C GLN A 303 9.39 7.81 12.30
N LEU A 304 8.09 7.90 12.49
CA LEU A 304 7.48 8.58 13.64
C LEU A 304 7.00 7.55 14.65
N LEU A 305 7.04 7.91 15.94
CA LEU A 305 6.20 7.26 16.94
C LEU A 305 4.71 7.51 16.64
N PRO A 306 3.78 6.82 17.32
CA PRO A 306 2.36 7.04 17.09
C PRO A 306 1.98 8.51 17.26
N ILE A 307 1.16 8.99 16.33
CA ILE A 307 0.72 10.40 16.24
C ILE A 307 -0.79 10.56 16.52
N ASN A 308 -1.40 9.50 17.03
CA ASN A 308 -2.81 9.44 17.36
C ASN A 308 -3.12 10.26 18.61
N ASP A 309 -4.37 10.75 18.72
CA ASP A 309 -4.80 11.46 19.93
C ASP A 309 -4.76 10.52 21.14
N THR A 310 -4.14 10.99 22.21
CA THR A 310 -3.95 10.29 23.49
C THR A 310 -4.57 11.06 24.66
N SER A 311 -5.35 12.13 24.40
CA SER A 311 -5.94 13.03 25.40
C SER A 311 -7.05 12.37 26.23
N VAL A 312 -6.79 11.25 26.91
CA VAL A 312 -7.75 10.49 27.71
C VAL A 312 -8.08 11.23 29.00
N HIS A 313 -7.08 11.82 29.65
CA HIS A 313 -7.24 12.48 30.94
C HIS A 313 -7.10 14.01 30.87
N GLY A 314 -6.58 14.53 29.76
CA GLY A 314 -6.25 15.94 29.61
C GLY A 314 -5.04 16.36 30.45
N MET A 315 -4.12 15.42 30.72
CA MET A 315 -3.02 15.57 31.67
C MET A 315 -1.67 15.23 31.01
N TRP A 316 -0.56 15.67 31.60
CA TRP A 316 0.78 15.47 31.02
C TRP A 316 1.15 14.00 30.76
N TRP A 317 0.61 13.04 31.52
CA TRP A 317 0.88 11.61 31.29
C TRP A 317 0.19 11.06 30.04
N ASP A 318 -0.77 11.78 29.46
CA ASP A 318 -1.31 11.48 28.13
C ASP A 318 -0.26 11.68 27.03
N SER A 319 0.90 12.27 27.33
CA SER A 319 2.03 12.35 26.41
C SER A 319 2.59 10.97 25.98
N TYR A 320 2.18 9.88 26.64
CA TYR A 320 2.53 8.52 26.24
C TYR A 320 1.81 8.12 24.93
N PRO A 321 2.53 8.03 23.78
CA PRO A 321 1.90 7.97 22.44
C PRO A 321 1.16 6.64 22.18
N TYR A 322 1.34 5.62 23.02
CA TYR A 322 0.73 4.31 22.84
C TYR A 322 -0.62 4.17 23.57
N SER A 323 -1.01 5.10 24.45
CA SER A 323 -2.34 5.11 25.11
C SER A 323 -3.35 5.89 24.28
N SER A 324 -3.69 5.35 23.11
CA SER A 324 -4.55 6.06 22.16
C SER A 324 -5.98 6.22 22.68
N LEU A 325 -6.44 7.48 22.75
CA LEU A 325 -7.85 7.84 22.89
C LEU A 325 -8.63 7.42 21.64
N SER A 326 -8.01 7.53 20.46
CA SER A 326 -8.56 7.02 19.20
C SER A 326 -7.44 6.55 18.31
N VAL A 327 -7.58 5.38 17.69
CA VAL A 327 -6.60 4.88 16.70
C VAL A 327 -6.73 5.55 15.32
N PHE A 328 -7.71 6.43 15.16
CA PHE A 328 -8.02 7.12 13.90
C PHE A 328 -7.68 8.60 13.96
N ALA A 329 -8.06 9.27 15.05
CA ALA A 329 -7.85 10.71 15.18
C ALA A 329 -6.37 11.06 15.36
N LEU A 330 -5.94 12.14 14.71
CA LEU A 330 -4.61 12.72 14.86
C LEU A 330 -4.56 13.56 16.12
N HIS A 331 -3.43 13.56 16.82
CA HIS A 331 -3.29 14.31 18.05
C HIS A 331 -3.29 15.83 17.79
N PRO A 332 -4.14 16.63 18.46
CA PRO A 332 -4.16 18.09 18.28
C PRO A 332 -2.87 18.82 18.68
N LEU A 333 -1.98 18.18 19.44
CA LEU A 333 -0.67 18.73 19.80
C LEU A 333 0.18 19.05 18.56
N TYR A 334 0.01 18.30 17.47
CA TYR A 334 0.80 18.44 16.24
C TYR A 334 0.25 19.50 15.26
N LEU A 335 -0.77 20.26 15.67
CA LEU A 335 -1.36 21.32 14.85
C LEU A 335 -0.46 22.56 14.80
N ARG A 336 -0.17 23.06 13.58
CA ARG A 336 0.41 24.39 13.35
C ARG A 336 -0.71 25.43 13.23
N VAL A 337 -0.89 26.26 14.26
CA VAL A 337 -1.98 27.25 14.30
C VAL A 337 -1.78 28.40 13.31
N GLN A 338 -0.52 28.71 12.99
CA GLN A 338 -0.12 29.71 11.99
C GLN A 338 -0.62 29.37 10.58
N ALA A 339 -0.87 28.09 10.31
CA ALA A 339 -1.29 27.57 9.02
C ALA A 339 -2.80 27.25 8.96
N LEU A 340 -3.59 27.74 9.92
CA LEU A 340 -5.04 27.55 9.92
C LEU A 340 -5.75 28.47 8.92
N SER A 341 -5.30 29.72 8.80
CA SER A 341 -5.95 30.72 7.96
C SER A 341 -4.95 31.76 7.46
N ASP A 342 -5.16 32.28 6.25
CA ASP A 342 -4.43 33.45 5.75
C ASP A 342 -4.91 34.77 6.42
N ALA A 343 -6.11 34.75 7.00
CA ALA A 343 -6.80 35.92 7.55
C ALA A 343 -6.73 36.00 9.09
N ILE A 344 -5.66 35.50 9.71
CA ILE A 344 -5.50 35.57 11.17
C ILE A 344 -5.40 37.03 11.63
N PRO A 345 -6.26 37.48 12.57
CA PRO A 345 -6.22 38.82 13.15
C PRO A 345 -4.87 39.17 13.81
N VAL A 346 -4.57 40.48 13.92
CA VAL A 346 -3.29 40.97 14.45
C VAL A 346 -3.10 40.57 15.92
N ASP A 347 -4.14 40.67 16.73
CA ASP A 347 -4.12 40.28 18.15
C ASP A 347 -3.85 38.78 18.34
N VAL A 348 -4.43 37.93 17.48
CA VAL A 348 -4.17 36.48 17.49
C VAL A 348 -2.75 36.18 17.01
N LYS A 349 -2.22 36.92 16.02
CA LYS A 349 -0.81 36.79 15.60
C LYS A 349 0.16 37.18 16.72
N GLU A 350 -0.14 38.23 17.47
CA GLU A 350 0.66 38.64 18.64
C GLU A 350 0.61 37.57 19.74
N GLU A 351 -0.55 36.99 20.01
CA GLU A 351 -0.71 35.86 20.95
C GLU A 351 0.14 34.65 20.54
N ILE A 352 0.15 34.28 19.26
CA ILE A 352 1.01 33.22 18.73
C ILE A 352 2.49 33.54 19.00
N GLN A 353 2.94 34.77 18.76
CA GLN A 353 4.33 35.16 18.98
C GLN A 353 4.71 35.17 20.46
N GLN A 354 3.79 35.53 21.35
CA GLN A 354 3.98 35.45 22.80
C GLN A 354 4.06 33.99 23.26
N ALA A 355 3.12 33.15 22.80
CA ALA A 355 3.11 31.72 23.09
C ALA A 355 4.41 31.04 22.65
N LYS A 356 4.91 31.34 21.45
CA LYS A 356 6.19 30.85 20.93
C LYS A 356 7.34 31.11 21.90
N LYS A 357 7.46 32.35 22.41
CA LYS A 357 8.51 32.71 23.38
C LYS A 357 8.31 32.04 24.73
N GLN A 358 7.07 31.88 25.19
CA GLN A 358 6.76 31.29 26.50
C GLN A 358 6.97 29.77 26.52
N LEU A 359 6.66 29.11 25.41
CA LEU A 359 6.71 27.66 25.26
C LEU A 359 8.06 27.16 24.72
N ASP A 360 8.97 28.05 24.32
CA ASP A 360 10.34 27.71 23.97
C ASP A 360 11.16 27.30 25.20
N LYS A 361 10.89 26.08 25.66
CA LYS A 361 11.50 25.46 26.83
C LYS A 361 12.37 24.28 26.40
N LYS A 362 13.24 23.83 27.30
CA LYS A 362 14.07 22.63 27.09
C LYS A 362 13.21 21.36 26.95
N ASP A 363 12.26 21.20 27.87
CA ASP A 363 11.33 20.07 27.90
C ASP A 363 9.96 20.53 27.38
N VAL A 364 9.24 19.63 26.71
CA VAL A 364 7.91 19.94 26.16
C VAL A 364 6.91 20.13 27.31
N ASP A 365 6.35 21.33 27.39
CA ASP A 365 5.24 21.62 28.29
C ASP A 365 3.92 21.20 27.62
N TYR A 366 3.63 19.89 27.71
CA TYR A 366 2.55 19.24 26.98
C TYR A 366 1.18 19.89 27.19
N GLU A 367 0.81 20.14 28.45
CA GLU A 367 -0.50 20.73 28.80
C GLU A 367 -0.60 22.18 28.32
N ALA A 368 0.46 22.98 28.52
CA ALA A 368 0.46 24.37 28.08
C ALA A 368 0.45 24.49 26.55
N ALA A 369 1.21 23.64 25.84
CA ALA A 369 1.23 23.63 24.38
C ALA A 369 -0.12 23.23 23.80
N LEU A 370 -0.72 22.13 24.29
CA LEU A 370 -2.03 21.66 23.82
C LEU A 370 -3.14 22.69 24.07
N SER A 371 -3.23 23.21 25.31
CA SER A 371 -4.25 24.20 25.67
C SER A 371 -4.11 25.51 24.87
N THR A 372 -2.89 26.01 24.70
CA THR A 372 -2.60 27.23 23.93
C THR A 372 -3.01 27.05 22.46
N LYS A 373 -2.64 25.93 21.84
CA LYS A 373 -3.00 25.64 20.44
C LYS A 373 -4.51 25.54 20.24
N LEU A 374 -5.21 24.81 21.12
CA LEU A 374 -6.66 24.66 21.02
C LEU A 374 -7.39 25.99 21.28
N SER A 375 -6.89 26.83 22.18
CA SER A 375 -7.41 28.18 22.42
C SER A 375 -7.31 29.06 21.16
N ILE A 376 -6.12 29.14 20.56
CA ILE A 376 -5.87 29.92 19.33
C ILE A 376 -6.70 29.36 18.17
N ALA A 377 -6.71 28.04 17.98
CA ALA A 377 -7.50 27.39 16.95
C ALA A 377 -8.99 27.69 17.09
N ARG A 378 -9.51 27.76 18.32
CA ARG A 378 -10.92 28.09 18.57
C ARG A 378 -11.26 29.53 18.22
N LYS A 379 -10.34 30.48 18.48
CA LYS A 379 -10.50 31.88 18.05
C LYS A 379 -10.59 31.95 16.52
N ILE A 380 -9.68 31.28 15.81
CA ILE A 380 -9.66 31.25 14.34
C ILE A 380 -10.92 30.55 13.80
N PHE A 381 -11.29 29.39 14.36
CA PHE A 381 -12.51 28.68 14.00
C PHE A 381 -13.76 29.58 14.06
N ASN A 382 -13.92 30.37 15.13
CA ASN A 382 -15.09 31.25 15.27
C ASN A 382 -15.18 32.31 14.16
N LEU A 383 -14.06 32.67 13.53
CA LEU A 383 -14.00 33.65 12.44
C LEU A 383 -14.33 33.04 11.08
N GLU A 384 -13.96 31.78 10.85
CA GLU A 384 -13.99 31.18 9.50
C GLU A 384 -14.74 29.86 9.38
N LYS A 385 -15.35 29.34 10.46
CA LYS A 385 -16.05 28.03 10.46
C LYS A 385 -17.00 27.87 9.28
N GLU A 386 -17.80 28.88 8.95
CA GLU A 386 -18.75 28.76 7.84
C GLU A 386 -18.06 28.71 6.47
N LYS A 387 -16.92 29.39 6.31
CA LYS A 387 -16.12 29.32 5.09
C LYS A 387 -15.50 27.94 4.91
N VAL A 388 -14.85 27.44 5.97
CA VAL A 388 -14.10 26.17 5.91
C VAL A 388 -15.04 24.98 5.83
N LEU A 389 -16.07 24.93 6.69
CA LEU A 389 -16.99 23.79 6.78
C LEU A 389 -17.92 23.68 5.57
N ASN A 390 -18.11 24.76 4.81
CA ASN A 390 -18.84 24.73 3.55
C ASN A 390 -17.99 24.45 2.31
N SER A 391 -16.65 24.43 2.45
CA SER A 391 -15.72 24.15 1.35
C SER A 391 -15.90 22.72 0.81
N SER A 392 -15.61 22.53 -0.48
CA SER A 392 -15.67 21.21 -1.12
C SER A 392 -14.66 20.24 -0.51
N SER A 393 -13.46 20.71 -0.21
CA SER A 393 -12.38 19.92 0.40
C SER A 393 -12.73 19.43 1.80
N PHE A 394 -13.37 20.27 2.64
CA PHE A 394 -13.86 19.83 3.95
C PHE A 394 -15.00 18.82 3.81
N LYS A 395 -15.98 19.07 2.93
CA LYS A 395 -17.10 18.14 2.70
C LYS A 395 -16.64 16.77 2.23
N GLN A 396 -15.62 16.73 1.35
CA GLN A 396 -14.99 15.48 0.92
C GLN A 396 -14.32 14.78 2.11
N PHE A 397 -13.47 15.48 2.87
CA PHE A 397 -12.82 14.92 4.06
C PHE A 397 -13.84 14.36 5.05
N LEU A 398 -14.92 15.09 5.33
CA LEU A 398 -15.98 14.63 6.22
C LEU A 398 -16.65 13.37 5.66
N SER A 399 -16.99 13.32 4.37
CA SER A 399 -17.63 12.14 3.76
C SER A 399 -16.76 10.89 3.80
N GLU A 400 -15.44 11.04 3.69
CA GLU A 400 -14.48 9.93 3.73
C GLU A 400 -14.21 9.42 5.16
N ASN A 401 -14.50 10.23 6.18
CA ASN A 401 -14.10 9.98 7.57
C ASN A 401 -15.25 9.98 8.58
N GLU A 402 -16.50 10.20 8.15
CA GLU A 402 -17.62 10.43 9.06
C GLU A 402 -17.89 9.28 10.05
N GLU A 403 -17.56 8.04 9.67
CA GLU A 403 -17.76 6.86 10.51
C GLU A 403 -17.00 6.95 11.83
N TRP A 404 -15.74 7.40 11.82
CA TRP A 404 -14.93 7.56 13.04
C TRP A 404 -14.93 8.99 13.56
N LEU A 405 -15.04 9.99 12.66
CA LEU A 405 -14.91 11.40 13.01
C LEU A 405 -16.10 11.92 13.83
N LYS A 406 -17.33 11.52 13.49
CA LYS A 406 -18.54 11.91 14.24
C LYS A 406 -18.51 11.35 15.68
N PRO A 407 -18.28 10.04 15.92
CA PRO A 407 -18.11 9.52 17.27
C PRO A 407 -16.94 10.17 18.02
N TYR A 408 -15.79 10.40 17.38
CA TYR A 408 -14.64 11.04 18.02
C TYR A 408 -14.97 12.45 18.53
N ALA A 409 -15.59 13.29 17.71
CA ALA A 409 -15.96 14.65 18.11
C ALA A 409 -17.00 14.66 19.23
N ALA A 410 -17.99 13.77 19.15
CA ALA A 410 -18.97 13.59 20.21
C ALA A 410 -18.33 13.09 21.51
N PHE A 411 -17.37 12.16 21.43
CA PHE A 411 -16.61 11.66 22.56
C PHE A 411 -15.83 12.79 23.23
N CYS A 412 -15.09 13.59 22.48
CA CYS A 412 -14.33 14.72 23.03
C CYS A 412 -15.25 15.68 23.79
N PHE A 413 -16.40 16.02 23.21
CA PHE A 413 -17.41 16.84 23.87
C PHE A 413 -17.92 16.19 25.18
N LEU A 414 -18.27 14.90 25.15
CA LEU A 414 -18.80 14.20 26.32
C LEU A 414 -17.74 14.07 27.42
N ARG A 415 -16.49 13.74 27.06
CA ARG A 415 -15.35 13.72 27.99
C ARG A 415 -15.22 15.05 28.72
N ASP A 416 -15.20 16.15 27.97
CA ASP A 416 -15.00 17.48 28.54
C ASP A 416 -16.24 17.92 29.35
N PHE A 417 -17.44 17.57 28.92
CA PHE A 417 -18.69 17.89 29.62
C PHE A 417 -18.84 17.14 30.96
N PHE A 418 -18.43 15.87 31.00
CA PHE A 418 -18.46 15.05 32.21
C PHE A 418 -17.14 15.07 33.00
N GLU A 419 -16.13 15.80 32.50
CA GLU A 419 -14.77 15.89 33.08
C GLU A 419 -14.09 14.52 33.30
N THR A 420 -14.45 13.52 32.48
CA THR A 420 -13.89 12.16 32.55
C THR A 420 -14.07 11.40 31.24
N SER A 421 -13.07 10.61 30.83
CA SER A 421 -13.19 9.65 29.73
C SER A 421 -13.81 8.32 30.13
N ASP A 422 -14.01 8.07 31.43
CA ASP A 422 -14.74 6.89 31.89
C ASP A 422 -16.20 7.01 31.48
N HIS A 423 -16.50 6.45 30.30
CA HIS A 423 -17.81 6.57 29.69
C HIS A 423 -18.90 5.88 30.51
N SER A 424 -18.57 4.99 31.47
CA SER A 424 -19.57 4.44 32.39
C SER A 424 -20.25 5.52 33.24
N GLN A 425 -19.59 6.68 33.42
CA GLN A 425 -20.06 7.81 34.21
C GLN A 425 -20.91 8.81 33.39
N TRP A 426 -21.07 8.61 32.07
CA TRP A 426 -21.79 9.55 31.19
C TRP A 426 -23.31 9.37 31.19
N GLY A 427 -23.86 8.68 32.19
CA GLY A 427 -25.28 8.42 32.35
C GLY A 427 -25.90 7.81 31.08
N ARG A 428 -26.81 8.53 30.43
CA ARG A 428 -27.51 8.04 29.21
C ARG A 428 -26.58 7.80 28.01
N PHE A 429 -25.38 8.41 28.00
CA PHE A 429 -24.40 8.25 26.93
C PHE A 429 -23.36 7.16 27.23
N SER A 430 -23.47 6.47 28.36
CA SER A 430 -22.53 5.40 28.74
C SER A 430 -22.46 4.24 27.76
N GLN A 431 -23.58 3.94 27.11
CA GLN A 431 -23.67 3.04 25.98
C GLN A 431 -23.86 3.84 24.69
N PHE A 432 -22.93 3.64 23.76
CA PHE A 432 -23.00 4.20 22.42
C PHE A 432 -24.26 3.73 21.69
N SER A 433 -24.90 4.65 20.98
CA SER A 433 -25.89 4.31 19.95
C SER A 433 -25.90 5.37 18.87
N LYS A 434 -26.11 4.94 17.62
CA LYS A 434 -26.15 5.83 16.46
C LYS A 434 -27.24 6.90 16.60
N ASP A 435 -28.41 6.54 17.10
CA ASP A 435 -29.50 7.50 17.34
C ASP A 435 -29.15 8.61 18.35
N LYS A 436 -28.41 8.27 19.42
CA LYS A 436 -27.98 9.26 20.42
C LYS A 436 -26.88 10.16 19.84
N LEU A 437 -25.96 9.57 19.07
CA LEU A 437 -24.92 10.31 18.36
C LEU A 437 -25.53 11.31 17.39
N ASP A 438 -26.43 10.87 16.52
CA ASP A 438 -27.06 11.71 15.49
C ASP A 438 -27.85 12.87 16.12
N LYS A 439 -28.53 12.63 17.24
CA LYS A 439 -29.23 13.68 18.01
C LYS A 439 -28.26 14.67 18.66
N LEU A 440 -27.11 14.21 19.14
CA LEU A 440 -26.10 15.03 19.81
C LEU A 440 -25.38 15.95 18.82
N ILE A 441 -25.08 15.45 17.61
CA ILE A 441 -24.35 16.21 16.58
C ILE A 441 -25.27 17.04 15.67
N CYS A 442 -26.60 16.89 15.82
CA CYS A 442 -27.61 17.56 14.99
C CYS A 442 -27.41 19.08 14.96
N GLU A 443 -27.66 19.67 13.78
CA GLU A 443 -27.70 21.13 13.60
C GLU A 443 -28.77 21.76 14.50
N GLY A 444 -28.45 22.93 15.06
CA GLY A 444 -29.35 23.67 15.95
C GLY A 444 -29.32 23.26 17.42
N THR A 445 -28.51 22.26 17.80
CA THR A 445 -28.24 21.99 19.23
C THR A 445 -27.26 23.03 19.81
N LEU A 446 -27.36 23.30 21.12
CA LEU A 446 -26.48 24.27 21.82
C LEU A 446 -24.99 23.89 21.75
N HIS A 447 -24.68 22.61 21.54
CA HIS A 447 -23.32 22.08 21.53
C HIS A 447 -22.77 21.86 20.11
N HIS A 448 -23.56 22.17 19.08
CA HIS A 448 -23.24 21.87 17.70
C HIS A 448 -21.88 22.44 17.26
N ASP A 449 -21.60 23.70 17.56
CA ASP A 449 -20.32 24.33 17.21
C ASP A 449 -19.14 23.82 18.05
N ILE A 450 -19.39 23.40 19.29
CA ILE A 450 -18.37 22.79 20.15
C ILE A 450 -17.91 21.47 19.52
N ILE A 451 -18.84 20.67 19.01
CA ILE A 451 -18.55 19.41 18.32
C ILE A 451 -17.88 19.68 16.96
N ARG A 452 -18.40 20.63 16.17
CA ARG A 452 -17.81 20.99 14.85
C ARG A 452 -16.38 21.50 14.94
N PHE A 453 -16.00 22.10 16.07
CA PHE A 453 -14.60 22.47 16.32
C PHE A 453 -13.64 21.28 16.21
N HIS A 454 -14.03 20.09 16.69
CA HIS A 454 -13.20 18.89 16.55
C HIS A 454 -13.08 18.43 15.10
N TYR A 455 -14.13 18.58 14.28
CA TYR A 455 -14.05 18.32 12.83
C TYR A 455 -13.06 19.26 12.15
N TYR A 456 -13.12 20.55 12.49
CA TYR A 456 -12.21 21.56 11.99
C TYR A 456 -10.75 21.24 12.33
N VAL A 457 -10.47 20.92 13.60
CA VAL A 457 -9.11 20.56 14.04
C VAL A 457 -8.58 19.32 13.30
N GLN A 458 -9.37 18.25 13.21
CA GLN A 458 -8.96 17.03 12.49
C GLN A 458 -8.74 17.29 10.99
N TYR A 459 -9.58 18.13 10.38
CA TYR A 459 -9.40 18.53 8.98
C TYR A 459 -8.07 19.26 8.74
N HIS A 460 -7.71 20.21 9.59
CA HIS A 460 -6.44 20.93 9.46
C HIS A 460 -5.22 20.05 9.77
N LEU A 461 -5.31 19.17 10.76
CA LEU A 461 -4.28 18.16 11.01
C LEU A 461 -4.06 17.27 9.78
N TYR A 462 -5.14 16.80 9.17
CA TYR A 462 -5.11 16.00 7.94
C TYR A 462 -4.43 16.75 6.79
N ILE A 463 -4.77 18.02 6.54
CA ILE A 463 -4.14 18.83 5.50
C ILE A 463 -2.64 18.96 5.75
N GLN A 464 -2.25 19.37 6.96
CA GLN A 464 -0.85 19.63 7.30
C GLN A 464 0.01 18.37 7.20
N LEU A 465 -0.51 17.24 7.66
CA LEU A 465 0.17 15.95 7.57
C LEU A 465 0.23 15.43 6.13
N SER A 466 -0.84 15.58 5.36
CA SER A 466 -0.87 15.22 3.93
C SER A 466 0.13 16.05 3.12
N GLU A 467 0.26 17.33 3.44
CA GLU A 467 1.23 18.23 2.84
C GLU A 467 2.67 17.80 3.16
N ALA A 468 2.97 17.51 4.42
CA ALA A 468 4.26 16.99 4.85
C ALA A 468 4.60 15.63 4.21
N ALA A 469 3.65 14.70 4.16
CA ALA A 469 3.82 13.40 3.53
C ALA A 469 4.05 13.52 2.02
N THR A 470 3.34 14.42 1.34
CA THR A 470 3.55 14.69 -0.09
C THR A 470 4.93 15.29 -0.33
N TYR A 471 5.37 16.20 0.54
CA TYR A 471 6.72 16.77 0.48
C TYR A 471 7.80 15.69 0.65
N ALA A 472 7.67 14.82 1.64
CA ALA A 472 8.59 13.69 1.86
C ALA A 472 8.70 12.79 0.62
N ARG A 473 7.56 12.40 0.04
CA ARG A 473 7.53 11.56 -1.17
C ARG A 473 8.24 12.23 -2.35
N LYS A 474 7.99 13.53 -2.57
CA LYS A 474 8.66 14.32 -3.63
C LYS A 474 10.19 14.41 -3.42
N LYS A 475 10.64 14.28 -2.18
CA LYS A 475 12.06 14.27 -1.79
C LYS A 475 12.65 12.85 -1.74
N ASN A 476 11.93 11.84 -2.23
CA ASN A 476 12.31 10.43 -2.20
C ASN A 476 12.54 9.89 -0.76
N VAL A 477 11.81 10.44 0.22
CA VAL A 477 11.82 10.00 1.62
C VAL A 477 10.48 9.35 1.97
N ILE A 478 10.52 8.14 2.52
CA ILE A 478 9.35 7.46 3.06
C ILE A 478 9.07 7.99 4.47
N LEU A 479 7.86 8.48 4.70
CA LEU A 479 7.33 8.58 6.07
C LEU A 479 6.80 7.22 6.48
N LYS A 480 7.23 6.73 7.64
CA LYS A 480 6.81 5.46 8.20
C LYS A 480 6.08 5.69 9.51
N GLY A 481 4.79 5.39 9.56
CA GLY A 481 4.03 5.38 10.81
C GLY A 481 4.47 4.28 11.79
N ASP A 482 4.07 4.47 13.05
CA ASP A 482 4.08 3.46 14.11
C ASP A 482 2.65 3.25 14.60
N LEU A 483 2.29 1.99 14.86
CA LEU A 483 0.95 1.58 15.23
C LEU A 483 0.94 1.13 16.69
N PRO A 484 0.15 1.78 17.56
CA PRO A 484 -0.01 1.34 18.94
C PRO A 484 -0.48 -0.12 19.02
N ILE A 485 -0.01 -0.86 20.03
CA ILE A 485 -0.41 -2.27 20.17
C ILE A 485 -1.91 -2.43 20.51
N GLY A 486 -2.48 -1.45 21.20
CA GLY A 486 -3.84 -1.47 21.74
C GLY A 486 -4.49 -0.09 21.70
N VAL A 487 -5.55 0.06 22.48
CA VAL A 487 -6.26 1.31 22.71
C VAL A 487 -6.39 1.54 24.21
N ASP A 488 -6.59 2.78 24.64
CA ASP A 488 -6.92 3.05 26.03
C ASP A 488 -8.24 2.36 26.42
N ARG A 489 -8.37 1.94 27.68
CA ARG A 489 -9.60 1.33 28.20
C ARG A 489 -10.80 2.27 28.08
N ASN A 490 -10.56 3.56 28.20
CA ASN A 490 -11.55 4.63 28.15
C ASN A 490 -11.43 5.40 26.82
N SER A 491 -11.18 4.69 25.71
CA SER A 491 -11.03 5.25 24.37
C SER A 491 -12.37 5.42 23.66
N VAL A 492 -12.36 6.17 22.55
CA VAL A 492 -13.48 6.21 21.59
C VAL A 492 -13.78 4.81 21.08
N ASP A 493 -12.74 4.03 20.81
CA ASP A 493 -12.87 2.68 20.26
C ASP A 493 -13.59 1.73 21.22
N THR A 494 -13.29 1.77 22.52
CA THR A 494 -13.99 0.94 23.53
C THR A 494 -15.40 1.45 23.82
N TRP A 495 -15.67 2.75 23.65
CA TRP A 495 -17.02 3.30 23.76
C TRP A 495 -17.93 2.91 22.59
N VAL A 496 -17.43 3.03 21.36
CA VAL A 496 -18.21 2.77 20.13
C VAL A 496 -18.33 1.27 19.85
N TYR A 497 -17.26 0.50 20.08
CA TYR A 497 -17.18 -0.92 19.73
C TYR A 497 -16.81 -1.80 20.95
N PRO A 498 -17.53 -1.72 22.09
CA PRO A 498 -17.14 -2.39 23.33
C PRO A 498 -17.02 -3.92 23.18
N THR A 499 -17.77 -4.53 22.26
CA THR A 499 -17.75 -5.98 22.03
C THR A 499 -16.46 -6.48 21.38
N LEU A 500 -15.70 -5.60 20.72
CA LEU A 500 -14.43 -5.93 20.08
C LEU A 500 -13.27 -6.03 21.09
N PHE A 501 -13.49 -5.66 22.35
CA PHE A 501 -12.47 -5.62 23.39
C PHE A 501 -12.90 -6.44 24.61
N ARG A 502 -11.96 -7.19 25.19
CA ARG A 502 -12.17 -7.91 26.44
C ARG A 502 -11.79 -6.98 27.60
N MET A 503 -12.79 -6.32 28.17
CA MET A 503 -12.59 -5.28 29.19
C MET A 503 -12.15 -5.81 30.56
N ASN A 504 -12.20 -7.12 30.79
CA ASN A 504 -11.79 -7.79 32.02
C ASN A 504 -10.36 -8.35 31.97
N THR A 505 -9.63 -8.14 30.88
CA THR A 505 -8.24 -8.54 30.70
C THR A 505 -7.39 -7.33 30.32
N ALA A 506 -6.08 -7.44 30.49
CA ALA A 506 -5.13 -6.41 30.09
C ALA A 506 -3.97 -7.02 29.30
N THR A 507 -3.47 -6.29 28.32
CA THR A 507 -2.23 -6.60 27.59
C THR A 507 -1.02 -6.31 28.45
N GLY A 508 0.08 -6.99 28.14
CA GLY A 508 1.31 -6.90 28.90
C GLY A 508 2.38 -7.85 28.36
N ALA A 509 3.45 -7.98 29.14
CA ALA A 509 4.54 -8.92 28.87
C ALA A 509 4.75 -9.81 30.11
N PRO A 510 5.04 -11.11 29.93
CA PRO A 510 5.45 -11.96 31.05
C PRO A 510 6.78 -11.48 31.65
N PRO A 511 7.14 -11.94 32.86
CA PRO A 511 8.47 -11.71 33.43
C PRO A 511 9.60 -12.04 32.45
N ASP A 512 10.59 -11.17 32.40
CA ASP A 512 11.79 -11.33 31.58
C ASP A 512 13.07 -10.99 32.36
N TYR A 513 14.20 -10.96 31.65
CA TYR A 513 15.51 -10.69 32.23
C TYR A 513 15.63 -9.27 32.82
N PHE A 514 14.89 -8.30 32.29
CA PHE A 514 14.93 -6.89 32.71
C PHE A 514 13.84 -6.57 33.75
N ASP A 515 12.67 -7.21 33.65
CA ASP A 515 11.58 -7.07 34.61
C ASP A 515 11.09 -8.42 35.12
N LYS A 516 11.50 -8.76 36.33
CA LYS A 516 11.11 -9.98 37.04
C LYS A 516 9.61 -10.09 37.33
N ASN A 517 8.87 -8.98 37.31
CA ASN A 517 7.43 -8.96 37.57
C ASN A 517 6.62 -8.99 36.25
N GLY A 518 7.29 -8.82 35.10
CA GLY A 518 6.64 -8.58 33.84
C GLY A 518 6.00 -7.20 33.79
N GLN A 519 5.24 -6.94 32.73
CA GLN A 519 4.64 -5.63 32.48
C GLN A 519 3.13 -5.77 32.30
N ASN A 520 2.37 -4.83 32.87
CA ASN A 520 0.95 -4.68 32.61
C ASN A 520 0.73 -3.29 32.01
N TRP A 521 0.34 -3.24 30.74
CA TRP A 521 0.16 -1.98 30.01
C TRP A 521 -1.26 -1.42 30.14
N GLY A 522 -2.19 -2.17 30.74
CA GLY A 522 -3.54 -1.70 31.02
C GLY A 522 -4.51 -1.67 29.83
N PHE A 523 -4.05 -1.89 28.59
CA PHE A 523 -4.94 -1.91 27.42
C PHE A 523 -5.78 -3.19 27.38
N PRO A 524 -7.10 -3.12 27.11
CA PRO A 524 -7.92 -4.31 26.96
C PRO A 524 -7.43 -5.17 25.80
N THR A 525 -7.49 -6.50 25.96
CA THR A 525 -7.10 -7.41 24.86
C THR A 525 -8.20 -7.47 23.80
N TYR A 526 -7.84 -7.70 22.54
CA TYR A 526 -8.83 -7.86 21.47
C TYR A 526 -9.70 -9.11 21.63
N ASN A 527 -10.97 -8.98 21.24
CA ASN A 527 -11.89 -10.10 21.07
C ASN A 527 -11.84 -10.60 19.61
N TRP A 528 -10.80 -11.38 19.31
CA TRP A 528 -10.53 -11.84 17.94
C TRP A 528 -11.68 -12.65 17.34
N GLU A 529 -12.41 -13.41 18.16
CA GLU A 529 -13.58 -14.17 17.74
C GLU A 529 -14.70 -13.25 17.26
N GLU A 530 -14.97 -12.15 17.98
CA GLU A 530 -15.96 -11.15 17.56
C GLU A 530 -15.50 -10.42 16.30
N MET A 531 -14.25 -9.94 16.28
CA MET A 531 -13.67 -9.26 15.12
C MET A 531 -13.64 -10.15 13.87
N SER A 532 -13.55 -11.47 14.00
CA SER A 532 -13.55 -12.36 12.84
C SER A 532 -14.89 -12.38 12.08
N LYS A 533 -16.00 -12.04 12.75
CA LYS A 533 -17.36 -12.11 12.19
C LYS A 533 -17.62 -11.12 11.06
N ASP A 534 -16.94 -9.97 11.07
CA ASP A 534 -17.02 -8.94 10.02
C ASP A 534 -15.76 -8.88 9.14
N ASN A 535 -14.97 -9.96 9.15
CA ASN A 535 -13.68 -10.04 8.49
C ASN A 535 -12.73 -8.92 8.95
N TYR A 536 -12.65 -8.70 10.27
CA TYR A 536 -11.75 -7.77 10.92
C TYR A 536 -11.95 -6.32 10.43
N GLY A 537 -13.21 -5.88 10.34
CA GLY A 537 -13.60 -4.58 9.80
C GLY A 537 -12.88 -3.42 10.47
N TRP A 538 -12.90 -3.37 11.81
CA TRP A 538 -12.20 -2.35 12.59
C TRP A 538 -10.69 -2.32 12.33
N TRP A 539 -10.02 -3.48 12.31
CA TRP A 539 -8.58 -3.58 12.01
C TRP A 539 -8.23 -3.14 10.59
N ARG A 540 -9.06 -3.47 9.60
CA ARG A 540 -8.88 -3.00 8.21
C ARG A 540 -9.02 -1.49 8.11
N ALA A 541 -10.05 -0.93 8.74
CA ALA A 541 -10.25 0.51 8.78
C ALA A 541 -9.02 1.19 9.41
N ARG A 542 -8.55 0.67 10.54
CA ARG A 542 -7.35 1.16 11.23
C ARG A 542 -6.12 1.16 10.33
N LEU A 543 -5.83 0.05 9.64
CA LEU A 543 -4.67 -0.07 8.76
C LEU A 543 -4.75 0.81 7.51
N THR A 544 -5.95 1.18 7.07
CA THR A 544 -6.16 2.07 5.91
C THR A 544 -5.80 3.52 6.22
N GLN A 545 -5.83 3.91 7.50
CA GLN A 545 -5.58 5.26 7.98
C GLN A 545 -4.12 5.51 8.40
N VAL A 546 -3.25 4.51 8.29
CA VAL A 546 -1.82 4.61 8.65
C VAL A 546 -1.03 5.21 7.49
N ILE A 547 -0.08 6.08 7.83
CA ILE A 547 0.80 6.80 6.88
C ILE A 547 1.97 5.95 6.39
#